data_AF-A0A970YPP6-F1
#
_entry.id   AF-A0A970YPP6-F1
#
_cell.length_a   1.000
_cell.length_b   1.000
_cell.length_c   1.000
_cell.angle_alpha   90.00
_cell.angle_beta   90.00
_cell.angle_gamma   90.00
#
_symmetry.space_group_name_H-M   'P 1'
#
loop_
_entity.id
_entity.type
_entity.pdbx_description
1 polymer ?
#
loop_
_entity_poly.entity_id
_entity_poly.type
_entity_poly.pdbx_seq_one_letter_code
_entity_poly.pdbx_strand_id
1 'polypeptide(L)'
;MGRKINDFAEEKPYFDLIIQFCKGVAHPYYIDTVYSMMTDKQFDIADDGEMLEKDAMFSLSIFMHDLESFYTAAQFYFALKKVCAGDGDDAFDLAKEGKFFEGLPYFEKYKREENFQEHKLDKGVITPQQLLDEMIADSKKTKEHKEVSWFAHEPFDYYEDLRDTLMDIIPDFRMRLKVNPKNNQVVFAADVHSVFDICWYTLACMLVDFGPPEQGGRTRDLSEGALITCLNCSEAFIRTNNRQLYCKKEECQKAHNAARQRKYRASKKLAETQAKNKDRR
;
A
#
# COMPACT_ATOMS: atom_id res chain seq x y z
N MET A 1 -7.52 5.62 -7.57
CA MET A 1 -7.81 6.94 -8.17
C MET A 1 -6.52 7.69 -8.47
N GLY A 2 -5.68 7.99 -7.47
CA GLY A 2 -4.39 8.70 -7.68
C GLY A 2 -3.57 8.14 -8.84
N ARG A 3 -3.34 6.82 -8.88
CA ARG A 3 -2.67 6.16 -10.02
C ARG A 3 -3.29 6.47 -11.39
N LYS A 4 -4.62 6.44 -11.52
CA LYS A 4 -5.31 6.70 -12.80
C LYS A 4 -5.20 8.16 -13.22
N ILE A 5 -5.44 9.08 -12.28
CA ILE A 5 -5.30 10.52 -12.53
C ILE A 5 -3.87 10.84 -12.97
N ASN A 6 -2.88 10.22 -12.32
CA ASN A 6 -1.47 10.48 -12.56
C ASN A 6 -0.88 9.75 -13.79
N ASP A 7 -1.67 8.96 -14.51
CA ASP A 7 -1.22 8.17 -15.66
C ASP A 7 -1.23 9.02 -16.95
N PHE A 8 -0.12 9.03 -17.69
CA PHE A 8 -0.03 9.70 -18.99
C PHE A 8 -0.95 9.08 -20.04
N ALA A 9 -1.26 7.78 -19.93
CA ALA A 9 -2.17 7.09 -20.83
C ALA A 9 -3.66 7.41 -20.55
N GLU A 10 -3.98 8.04 -19.43
CA GLU A 10 -5.36 8.42 -19.11
C GLU A 10 -5.77 9.67 -19.92
N GLU A 11 -6.67 9.45 -20.87
CA GLU A 11 -7.20 10.49 -21.75
C GLU A 11 -8.26 11.35 -21.05
N LYS A 12 -8.94 10.82 -20.04
CA LYS A 12 -9.99 11.59 -19.35
C LYS A 12 -9.39 12.74 -18.54
N PRO A 13 -10.02 13.91 -18.55
CA PRO A 13 -9.66 14.99 -17.64
C PRO A 13 -9.79 14.55 -16.18
N TYR A 14 -8.89 15.03 -15.31
CA TYR A 14 -8.90 14.63 -13.90
C TYR A 14 -10.22 15.00 -13.19
N PHE A 15 -10.86 16.11 -13.55
CA PHE A 15 -12.15 16.50 -12.96
C PHE A 15 -13.28 15.51 -13.29
N ASP A 16 -13.27 14.87 -14.46
CA ASP A 16 -14.26 13.84 -14.81
C ASP A 16 -14.05 12.57 -13.97
N LEU A 17 -12.79 12.24 -13.67
CA LEU A 17 -12.45 11.13 -12.79
C LEU A 17 -12.86 11.41 -11.33
N ILE A 18 -12.71 12.66 -10.88
CA ILE A 18 -13.20 13.10 -9.57
C ILE A 18 -14.73 13.02 -9.50
N ILE A 19 -15.44 13.48 -10.54
CA ILE A 19 -16.90 13.36 -10.61
C ILE A 19 -17.34 11.89 -10.56
N GLN A 20 -16.67 11.01 -11.31
CA GLN A 20 -16.94 9.57 -11.27
C GLN A 20 -16.71 8.98 -9.88
N PHE A 21 -15.64 9.40 -9.20
CA PHE A 21 -15.39 9.01 -7.81
C PHE A 21 -16.52 9.48 -6.89
N CYS A 22 -16.92 10.75 -6.96
CA CYS A 22 -17.99 11.30 -6.12
C CYS A 22 -19.33 10.58 -6.34
N LYS A 23 -19.65 10.21 -7.59
CA LYS A 23 -20.88 9.49 -7.95
C LYS A 23 -20.86 8.02 -7.53
N GLY A 24 -19.69 7.38 -7.57
CA GLY A 24 -19.56 5.94 -7.35
C GLY A 24 -19.10 5.54 -5.95
N VAL A 25 -18.47 6.45 -5.21
CA VAL A 25 -17.80 6.15 -3.94
C VAL A 25 -18.35 7.02 -2.81
N ALA A 26 -18.01 8.30 -2.75
CA ALA A 26 -18.41 9.19 -1.66
C ALA A 26 -18.17 10.66 -2.00
N HIS A 27 -18.93 11.54 -1.34
CA HIS A 27 -18.61 12.97 -1.30
C HIS A 27 -17.32 13.20 -0.47
N PRO A 28 -16.35 14.01 -0.94
CA PRO A 28 -15.00 13.97 -0.35
C PRO A 28 -14.82 14.71 0.98
N TYR A 29 -15.63 15.74 1.25
CA TYR A 29 -15.43 16.65 2.38
C TYR A 29 -16.72 16.85 3.17
N TYR A 30 -16.60 17.46 4.35
CA TYR A 30 -17.71 17.78 5.23
C TYR A 30 -18.67 16.61 5.45
N ILE A 31 -18.12 15.40 5.51
CA ILE A 31 -18.91 14.16 5.45
C ILE A 31 -19.95 14.14 6.57
N ASP A 32 -19.55 14.45 7.81
CA ASP A 32 -20.45 14.48 8.96
C ASP A 32 -21.58 15.52 8.76
N THR A 33 -21.26 16.71 8.24
CA THR A 33 -22.25 17.79 8.01
C THR A 33 -23.23 17.43 6.91
N VAL A 34 -22.72 17.06 5.73
CA VAL A 34 -23.54 16.70 4.57
C VAL A 34 -24.40 15.47 4.90
N TYR A 35 -23.83 14.47 5.57
CA TYR A 35 -24.58 13.29 5.98
C TYR A 35 -25.65 13.63 7.02
N SER A 36 -25.33 14.43 8.03
CA SER A 36 -26.31 14.83 9.05
C SER A 36 -27.47 15.61 8.44
N MET A 37 -27.20 16.53 7.51
CA MET A 37 -28.22 17.30 6.83
C MET A 37 -29.13 16.38 5.98
N MET A 38 -28.54 15.53 5.15
CA MET A 38 -29.30 14.62 4.26
C MET A 38 -30.08 13.51 5.00
N THR A 39 -29.72 13.21 6.24
CA THR A 39 -30.38 12.18 7.05
C THR A 39 -31.37 12.75 8.08
N ASP A 40 -31.48 14.07 8.16
CA ASP A 40 -32.53 14.70 8.96
C ASP A 40 -33.91 14.32 8.40
N LYS A 41 -34.86 14.05 9.30
CA LYS A 41 -36.23 13.70 8.93
C LYS A 41 -36.99 14.89 8.33
N GLN A 42 -36.53 16.10 8.59
CA GLN A 42 -37.12 17.34 8.08
C GLN A 42 -36.49 17.78 6.75
N PHE A 43 -35.42 17.13 6.31
CA PHE A 43 -34.73 17.51 5.09
C PHE A 43 -35.65 17.41 3.87
N ASP A 44 -35.80 18.53 3.16
CA ASP A 44 -36.46 18.58 1.86
C ASP A 44 -35.55 19.25 0.83
N ILE A 45 -35.37 18.59 -0.31
CA ILE A 45 -34.51 19.10 -1.40
C ILE A 45 -35.03 20.44 -1.93
N ALA A 46 -36.36 20.66 -1.91
CA ALA A 46 -36.94 21.91 -2.37
C ALA A 46 -36.55 23.12 -1.50
N ASP A 47 -36.46 22.90 -0.19
CA ASP A 47 -36.22 23.97 0.79
C ASP A 47 -34.74 24.06 1.21
N ASP A 48 -34.07 22.92 1.36
CA ASP A 48 -32.70 22.82 1.87
C ASP A 48 -31.64 22.62 0.77
N GLY A 49 -32.06 22.45 -0.48
CA GLY A 49 -31.18 22.11 -1.60
C GLY A 49 -30.05 23.11 -1.83
N GLU A 50 -30.32 24.42 -1.70
CA GLU A 50 -29.31 25.47 -1.85
C GLU A 50 -28.25 25.41 -0.73
N MET A 51 -28.69 25.11 0.50
CA MET A 51 -27.79 24.98 1.64
C MET A 51 -26.91 23.73 1.48
N LEU A 52 -27.51 22.61 1.09
CA LEU A 52 -26.80 21.37 0.79
C LEU A 52 -25.78 21.58 -0.34
N GLU A 53 -26.13 22.29 -1.40
CA GLU A 53 -25.21 22.58 -2.49
C GLU A 53 -23.99 23.36 -1.99
N LYS A 54 -24.19 24.43 -1.21
CA LYS A 54 -23.10 25.23 -0.64
C LYS A 54 -22.19 24.42 0.26
N ASP A 55 -22.76 23.61 1.15
CA ASP A 55 -21.98 22.81 2.12
C ASP A 55 -21.31 21.59 1.48
N ALA A 56 -21.83 21.10 0.34
CA ALA A 56 -21.24 20.02 -0.44
C ALA A 56 -20.29 20.52 -1.56
N MET A 57 -20.04 21.82 -1.68
CA MET A 57 -19.05 22.34 -2.61
C MET A 57 -17.63 22.20 -2.04
N PHE A 58 -16.68 21.88 -2.92
CA PHE A 58 -15.28 21.78 -2.54
C PHE A 58 -14.36 22.24 -3.66
N SER A 59 -13.15 22.67 -3.29
CA SER A 59 -12.13 23.04 -4.27
C SER A 59 -11.47 21.82 -4.88
N LEU A 60 -11.38 21.79 -6.21
CA LEU A 60 -10.61 20.79 -6.94
C LEU A 60 -9.11 20.86 -6.61
N SER A 61 -8.56 22.05 -6.32
CA SER A 61 -7.14 22.18 -5.97
C SER A 61 -6.83 21.52 -4.63
N ILE A 62 -7.70 21.71 -3.63
CA ILE A 62 -7.56 21.07 -2.31
C ILE A 62 -7.69 19.56 -2.46
N PHE A 63 -8.69 19.09 -3.22
CA PHE A 63 -8.82 17.67 -3.55
C PHE A 63 -7.57 17.07 -4.20
N MET A 64 -6.99 17.76 -5.18
CA MET A 64 -5.79 17.26 -5.86
C MET A 64 -4.58 17.22 -4.92
N HIS A 65 -4.41 18.25 -4.08
CA HIS A 65 -3.36 18.29 -3.06
C HIS A 65 -3.49 17.15 -2.04
N ASP A 66 -4.69 16.95 -1.49
CA ASP A 66 -4.91 15.90 -0.48
C ASP A 66 -4.80 14.50 -1.10
N LEU A 67 -5.23 14.35 -2.36
CA LEU A 67 -5.03 13.12 -3.12
C LEU A 67 -3.56 12.85 -3.39
N GLU A 68 -2.78 13.85 -3.80
CA GLU A 68 -1.34 13.73 -4.02
C GLU A 68 -0.62 13.31 -2.75
N SER A 69 -0.85 14.04 -1.66
CA SER A 69 -0.22 13.80 -0.36
C SER A 69 -0.50 12.39 0.13
N PHE A 70 -1.76 11.94 0.09
CA PHE A 70 -2.10 10.57 0.48
C PHE A 70 -1.56 9.52 -0.50
N TYR A 71 -1.67 9.77 -1.81
CA TYR A 71 -1.26 8.83 -2.84
C TYR A 71 0.23 8.51 -2.77
N THR A 72 1.06 9.54 -2.64
CA THR A 72 2.51 9.44 -2.54
C THR A 72 2.92 8.70 -1.26
N ALA A 73 2.30 9.00 -0.12
CA ALA A 73 2.54 8.29 1.14
C ALA A 73 2.10 6.81 1.09
N ALA A 74 0.94 6.52 0.51
CA ALA A 74 0.46 5.15 0.34
C ALA A 74 1.40 4.35 -0.58
N GLN A 75 1.88 4.97 -1.65
CA GLN A 75 2.88 4.38 -2.55
C GLN A 75 4.17 4.02 -1.80
N PHE A 76 4.68 4.92 -0.95
CA PHE A 76 5.83 4.65 -0.08
C PHE A 76 5.54 3.43 0.82
N TYR A 77 4.44 3.45 1.58
CA TYR A 77 4.09 2.33 2.46
C TYR A 77 4.07 0.98 1.73
N PHE A 78 3.41 0.89 0.57
CA PHE A 78 3.32 -0.36 -0.17
C PHE A 78 4.67 -0.79 -0.76
N ALA A 79 5.53 0.14 -1.16
CA ALA A 79 6.89 -0.18 -1.59
C ALA A 79 7.71 -0.74 -0.42
N LEU A 80 7.76 -0.03 0.72
CA LEU A 80 8.46 -0.51 1.93
C LEU A 80 8.01 -1.92 2.32
N LYS A 81 6.71 -2.19 2.25
CA LYS A 81 6.15 -3.50 2.55
C LYS A 81 6.62 -4.59 1.58
N LYS A 82 6.65 -4.33 0.27
CA LYS A 82 7.15 -5.29 -0.74
C LYS A 82 8.63 -5.60 -0.53
N VAL A 83 9.40 -4.57 -0.24
CA VAL A 83 10.84 -4.65 0.06
C VAL A 83 11.11 -5.55 1.25
N CYS A 84 10.37 -5.36 2.36
CA CYS A 84 10.48 -6.25 3.51
C CYS A 84 10.02 -7.70 3.23
N ALA A 85 9.23 -7.92 2.18
CA ALA A 85 8.81 -9.26 1.76
C ALA A 85 9.84 -9.95 0.83
N GLY A 86 10.96 -9.29 0.49
CA GLY A 86 11.97 -9.79 -0.44
C GLY A 86 11.61 -9.63 -1.91
N ASP A 87 10.57 -8.85 -2.22
CA ASP A 87 10.14 -8.52 -3.59
C ASP A 87 10.57 -7.08 -3.92
N GLY A 88 11.86 -6.92 -4.25
CA GLY A 88 12.50 -5.62 -4.44
C GLY A 88 12.45 -5.07 -5.86
N ASP A 89 12.35 -5.95 -6.87
CA ASP A 89 12.46 -5.58 -8.29
C ASP A 89 11.26 -4.74 -8.78
N ASP A 90 10.05 -5.01 -8.26
CA ASP A 90 8.82 -4.25 -8.56
C ASP A 90 8.56 -3.09 -7.59
N ALA A 91 9.43 -2.88 -6.60
CA ALA A 91 9.20 -1.94 -5.49
C ALA A 91 9.88 -0.58 -5.67
N PHE A 92 10.73 -0.41 -6.68
CA PHE A 92 11.66 0.74 -6.79
C PHE A 92 11.49 1.61 -8.04
N ASP A 93 10.25 1.76 -8.50
CA ASP A 93 9.87 2.71 -9.57
C ASP A 93 9.01 3.87 -9.03
N LEU A 94 9.27 4.28 -7.78
CA LEU A 94 8.54 5.35 -7.11
C LEU A 94 8.94 6.75 -7.57
N ALA A 95 10.19 6.96 -7.99
CA ALA A 95 10.68 8.23 -8.52
C ALA A 95 10.37 8.39 -10.02
N LYS A 96 9.15 8.00 -10.43
CA LYS A 96 8.66 8.25 -11.78
C LYS A 96 7.91 9.57 -11.81
N GLU A 97 8.22 10.37 -12.81
CA GLU A 97 7.43 11.55 -13.14
C GLU A 97 6.01 11.09 -13.48
N GLY A 98 5.03 11.74 -12.86
CA GLY A 98 3.62 11.52 -13.14
C GLY A 98 3.02 12.70 -13.88
N LYS A 99 1.83 12.49 -14.45
CA LYS A 99 1.10 13.54 -15.17
C LYS A 99 0.75 14.76 -14.30
N PHE A 100 0.53 14.54 -13.00
CA PHE A 100 0.14 15.57 -12.03
C PHE A 100 0.86 15.49 -10.68
N PHE A 101 1.30 14.30 -10.27
CA PHE A 101 1.96 14.06 -8.98
C PHE A 101 3.37 13.55 -9.24
N GLU A 102 4.33 14.19 -8.60
CA GLU A 102 5.72 13.75 -8.67
C GLU A 102 5.95 12.53 -7.76
N GLY A 103 6.73 11.58 -8.28
CA GLY A 103 7.20 10.45 -7.51
C GLY A 103 8.18 10.87 -6.40
N LEU A 104 8.15 10.17 -5.26
CA LEU A 104 9.05 10.50 -4.15
C LEU A 104 10.42 9.81 -4.30
N PRO A 105 11.54 10.55 -4.27
CA PRO A 105 12.88 9.98 -4.44
C PRO A 105 13.45 9.38 -3.15
N TYR A 106 12.63 9.10 -2.13
CA TYR A 106 13.10 8.61 -0.82
C TYR A 106 13.92 7.32 -0.91
N PHE A 107 13.69 6.57 -1.97
CA PHE A 107 14.30 5.30 -2.26
C PHE A 107 15.52 5.38 -3.18
N GLU A 108 15.71 6.49 -3.90
CA GLU A 108 16.82 6.67 -4.86
C GLU A 108 18.18 6.62 -4.16
N LYS A 109 18.31 7.19 -2.96
CA LYS A 109 19.55 7.15 -2.16
C LYS A 109 20.00 5.74 -1.75
N TYR A 110 19.13 4.74 -1.86
CA TYR A 110 19.44 3.36 -1.49
C TYR A 110 19.71 2.46 -2.71
N LYS A 111 19.61 2.98 -3.95
CA LYS A 111 19.95 2.28 -5.19
C LYS A 111 21.47 2.29 -5.43
N ARG A 112 22.01 1.23 -6.06
CA ARG A 112 23.43 1.23 -6.52
C ARG A 112 23.60 2.18 -7.71
N GLU A 113 24.59 3.08 -7.66
CA GLU A 113 24.99 3.92 -8.81
C GLU A 113 25.39 3.08 -10.04
N GLU A 114 25.96 1.88 -9.83
CA GLU A 114 26.46 0.99 -10.89
C GLU A 114 25.37 0.50 -11.86
N ASN A 115 24.12 0.48 -11.41
CA ASN A 115 22.98 0.03 -12.20
C ASN A 115 22.40 1.11 -13.13
N PHE A 116 22.86 2.36 -12.99
CA PHE A 116 22.47 3.50 -13.83
C PHE A 116 23.49 3.81 -14.93
N GLN A 117 24.49 2.94 -15.16
CA GLN A 117 25.38 3.11 -16.31
C GLN A 117 24.57 2.94 -17.60
N GLU A 118 24.15 4.06 -18.19
CA GLU A 118 23.78 4.08 -19.60
C GLU A 118 24.94 3.46 -20.38
N HIS A 119 24.69 2.30 -21.02
CA HIS A 119 25.58 1.80 -22.03
C HIS A 119 25.63 2.83 -23.14
N LYS A 120 26.65 3.71 -23.09
CA LYS A 120 27.02 4.56 -24.21
C LYS A 120 27.41 3.63 -25.34
N LEU A 121 26.47 3.37 -26.25
CA LEU A 121 26.76 2.75 -27.53
C LEU A 121 27.62 3.76 -28.29
N ASP A 122 28.93 3.57 -28.27
CA ASP A 122 29.82 4.26 -29.18
C ASP A 122 29.37 3.90 -30.60
N LYS A 123 28.78 4.87 -31.30
CA LYS A 123 28.32 4.74 -32.69
C LYS A 123 29.52 4.73 -33.64
N GLY A 124 30.45 3.80 -33.45
CA GLY A 124 31.43 3.40 -34.43
C GLY A 124 30.83 2.39 -35.41
N VAL A 125 31.36 2.32 -36.64
CA VAL A 125 31.01 1.26 -37.58
C VAL A 125 31.63 -0.05 -37.08
N ILE A 126 30.83 -0.86 -36.38
CA ILE A 126 31.24 -2.18 -35.88
C ILE A 126 31.12 -3.19 -37.03
N THR A 127 32.16 -3.98 -37.26
CA THR A 127 32.11 -5.06 -38.25
C THR A 127 31.33 -6.28 -37.72
N PRO A 128 30.70 -7.10 -38.58
CA PRO A 128 29.92 -8.26 -38.13
C PRO A 128 30.70 -9.25 -37.25
N GLN A 129 32.01 -9.39 -37.46
CA GLN A 129 32.88 -10.21 -36.61
C GLN A 129 33.01 -9.63 -35.19
N GLN A 130 33.23 -8.32 -35.06
CA GLN A 130 33.36 -7.65 -33.76
C GLN A 130 32.06 -7.73 -32.95
N LEU A 131 30.91 -7.60 -33.61
CA LEU A 131 29.61 -7.78 -32.97
C LEU A 131 29.43 -9.21 -32.43
N LEU A 132 29.84 -10.21 -33.21
CA LEU A 132 29.74 -11.62 -32.79
C LEU A 132 30.67 -11.93 -31.60
N ASP A 133 31.88 -11.38 -31.61
CA ASP A 133 32.84 -11.52 -30.52
C ASP A 133 32.36 -10.84 -29.22
N GLU A 134 31.74 -9.66 -29.34
CA GLU A 134 31.08 -8.96 -28.21
C GLU A 134 29.91 -9.78 -27.64
N MET A 135 29.03 -10.30 -28.51
CA MET A 135 27.91 -11.16 -28.07
C MET A 135 28.39 -12.43 -27.36
N ILE A 136 29.49 -13.03 -27.81
CA ILE A 136 30.09 -14.22 -27.17
C ILE A 136 30.76 -13.85 -25.84
N ALA A 137 31.42 -12.68 -25.75
CA ALA A 137 32.03 -12.20 -24.52
C ALA A 137 30.97 -11.85 -23.46
N ASP A 138 29.89 -11.18 -23.85
CA ASP A 138 28.79 -10.84 -22.96
C ASP A 138 28.05 -12.10 -22.50
N SER A 139 27.79 -13.07 -23.39
CA SER A 139 27.21 -14.36 -23.03
C SER A 139 28.05 -15.15 -22.02
N LYS A 140 29.38 -14.99 -22.06
CA LYS A 140 30.28 -15.57 -21.05
C LYS A 140 30.21 -14.82 -19.72
N LYS A 141 30.09 -13.49 -19.72
CA LYS A 141 29.86 -12.69 -18.50
C LYS A 141 28.49 -12.96 -17.86
N THR A 142 27.44 -13.22 -18.66
CA THR A 142 26.09 -13.50 -18.13
C THR A 142 26.04 -14.79 -17.31
N LYS A 143 26.95 -15.75 -17.57
CA LYS A 143 27.02 -17.01 -16.81
C LYS A 143 27.70 -16.87 -15.44
N GLU A 144 28.40 -15.76 -15.18
CA GLU A 144 29.09 -15.49 -13.90
C GLU A 144 28.40 -14.42 -13.05
N HIS A 145 27.33 -13.79 -13.54
CA HIS A 145 26.55 -12.84 -12.75
C HIS A 145 25.87 -13.58 -11.58
N LYS A 146 26.40 -13.40 -10.36
CA LYS A 146 25.56 -13.45 -9.16
C LYS A 146 24.38 -12.50 -9.38
N GLU A 147 23.17 -12.87 -8.99
CA GLU A 147 22.04 -11.95 -8.90
C GLU A 147 22.49 -10.76 -8.02
N VAL A 148 22.88 -9.66 -8.66
CA VAL A 148 23.26 -8.43 -7.97
C VAL A 148 21.95 -7.77 -7.63
N SER A 149 21.53 -7.91 -6.38
CA SER A 149 20.45 -7.12 -5.82
C SER A 149 20.63 -5.64 -6.17
N TRP A 150 19.56 -4.98 -6.62
CA TRP A 150 19.57 -3.57 -7.03
C TRP A 150 20.00 -2.60 -5.90
N PHE A 151 20.03 -3.11 -4.66
CA PHE A 151 20.35 -2.36 -3.47
C PHE A 151 21.85 -2.38 -3.14
N ALA A 152 22.38 -1.24 -2.71
CA ALA A 152 23.78 -1.14 -2.26
C ALA A 152 24.03 -1.98 -0.99
N HIS A 153 23.01 -2.12 -0.13
CA HIS A 153 22.99 -2.90 1.12
C HIS A 153 21.63 -3.61 1.25
N GLU A 154 21.46 -4.60 2.13
CA GLU A 154 20.15 -5.26 2.20
C GLU A 154 19.09 -4.24 2.67
N PRO A 155 17.88 -4.22 2.07
CA PRO A 155 16.88 -3.19 2.39
C PRO A 155 16.48 -3.13 3.87
N PHE A 156 16.74 -4.22 4.60
CA PHE A 156 16.57 -4.34 6.04
C PHE A 156 17.44 -3.34 6.82
N ASP A 157 18.62 -3.00 6.30
CA ASP A 157 19.60 -2.13 6.96
C ASP A 157 19.10 -0.69 7.17
N TYR A 158 18.07 -0.26 6.42
CA TYR A 158 17.49 1.09 6.47
C TYR A 158 16.02 1.11 6.86
N TYR A 159 15.49 -0.01 7.38
CA TYR A 159 14.08 -0.14 7.71
C TYR A 159 13.62 0.93 8.72
N GLU A 160 14.43 1.21 9.74
CA GLU A 160 14.07 2.18 10.79
C GLU A 160 13.96 3.60 10.23
N ASP A 161 14.93 4.05 9.45
CA ASP A 161 14.90 5.37 8.80
C ASP A 161 13.70 5.52 7.85
N LEU A 162 13.39 4.47 7.08
CA LEU A 162 12.25 4.45 6.15
C LEU A 162 10.91 4.45 6.91
N ARG A 163 10.82 3.69 8.01
CA ARG A 163 9.66 3.68 8.89
C ARG A 163 9.44 5.06 9.50
N ASP A 164 10.48 5.68 10.03
CA ASP A 164 10.40 6.96 10.72
C ASP A 164 10.04 8.08 9.74
N THR A 165 10.60 8.06 8.52
CA THR A 165 10.17 8.96 7.44
C THR A 165 8.68 8.79 7.13
N LEU A 166 8.18 7.55 7.07
CA LEU A 166 6.75 7.30 6.81
C LEU A 166 5.87 7.75 7.99
N MET A 167 6.37 7.64 9.23
CA MET A 167 5.68 8.16 10.42
C MET A 167 5.58 9.68 10.38
N ASP A 168 6.64 10.38 9.97
CA ASP A 168 6.67 11.84 9.85
C ASP A 168 5.74 12.37 8.74
N ILE A 169 5.44 11.56 7.73
CA ILE A 169 4.52 11.90 6.64
C ILE A 169 3.05 11.77 7.08
N ILE A 170 2.74 10.91 8.05
CA ILE A 170 1.36 10.70 8.51
C ILE A 170 0.90 11.95 9.28
N PRO A 171 -0.25 12.56 8.91
CA PRO A 171 -0.74 13.74 9.60
C PRO A 171 -1.25 13.41 11.01
N ASP A 172 -1.21 14.41 11.88
CA ASP A 172 -1.84 14.33 13.20
C ASP A 172 -3.37 14.23 13.10
N PHE A 173 -3.98 13.36 13.91
CA PHE A 173 -5.43 13.24 14.02
C PHE A 173 -5.95 13.90 15.28
N ARG A 174 -6.93 14.78 15.12
CA ARG A 174 -7.72 15.28 16.25
C ARG A 174 -8.70 14.19 16.68
N MET A 175 -8.74 13.87 17.97
CA MET A 175 -9.71 12.93 18.55
C MET A 175 -10.79 13.69 19.34
N ARG A 176 -12.04 13.23 19.30
CA ARG A 176 -13.14 13.82 20.07
C ARG A 176 -14.19 12.79 20.50
N LEU A 177 -15.01 13.18 21.47
CA LEU A 177 -16.22 12.43 21.80
C LEU A 177 -17.29 12.66 20.73
N LYS A 178 -17.84 11.56 20.19
CA LYS A 178 -18.94 11.53 19.23
C LYS A 178 -20.06 10.62 19.74
N VAL A 179 -21.28 10.81 19.27
CA VAL A 179 -22.40 9.90 19.55
C VAL A 179 -22.58 8.98 18.36
N ASN A 180 -22.58 7.67 18.59
CA ASN A 180 -22.88 6.70 17.55
C ASN A 180 -24.39 6.70 17.25
N PRO A 181 -24.82 7.08 16.04
CA PRO A 181 -26.24 7.21 15.71
C PRO A 181 -26.99 5.88 15.75
N LYS A 182 -26.30 4.74 15.63
CA LYS A 182 -26.94 3.41 15.61
C LYS A 182 -27.42 2.94 16.98
N ASN A 183 -26.69 3.27 18.03
CA ASN A 183 -26.93 2.73 19.38
C ASN A 183 -26.89 3.80 20.49
N ASN A 184 -26.75 5.07 20.12
CA ASN A 184 -26.70 6.23 21.01
C ASN A 184 -25.57 6.20 22.05
N GLN A 185 -24.52 5.42 21.81
CA GLN A 185 -23.35 5.37 22.69
C GLN A 185 -22.37 6.51 22.40
N VAL A 186 -21.77 7.05 23.45
CA VAL A 186 -20.65 7.99 23.33
C VAL A 186 -19.38 7.19 23.01
N VAL A 187 -18.69 7.58 21.95
CA VAL A 187 -17.44 6.98 21.48
C VAL A 187 -16.34 8.03 21.41
N PHE A 188 -15.11 7.63 21.72
CA PHE A 188 -13.93 8.45 21.48
C PHE A 188 -13.33 8.04 20.13
N ALA A 189 -13.38 8.94 19.15
CA ALA A 189 -13.04 8.63 17.77
C ALA A 189 -12.33 9.81 17.09
N ALA A 190 -11.67 9.55 15.97
CA ALA A 190 -11.07 10.57 15.13
C ALA A 190 -12.15 11.58 14.68
N ASP A 191 -11.80 12.85 14.70
CA ASP A 191 -12.57 13.87 14.02
C ASP A 191 -12.26 13.76 12.53
N VAL A 192 -13.26 13.38 11.77
CA VAL A 192 -13.16 13.07 10.35
C VAL A 192 -13.95 14.13 9.61
N HIS A 193 -13.26 14.91 8.80
CA HIS A 193 -13.85 15.93 7.95
C HIS A 193 -13.85 15.50 6.48
N SER A 194 -12.93 14.64 6.08
CA SER A 194 -12.75 14.24 4.69
C SER A 194 -12.57 12.73 4.52
N VAL A 195 -12.78 12.25 3.29
CA VAL A 195 -12.41 10.89 2.91
C VAL A 195 -10.90 10.67 3.03
N PHE A 196 -10.10 11.74 2.92
CA PHE A 196 -8.66 11.68 3.09
C PHE A 196 -8.28 11.45 4.55
N ASP A 197 -9.00 12.02 5.52
CA ASP A 197 -8.77 11.74 6.95
C ASP A 197 -9.02 10.26 7.24
N ILE A 198 -10.08 9.68 6.67
CA ILE A 198 -10.36 8.24 6.77
C ILE A 198 -9.22 7.43 6.13
N CYS A 199 -8.77 7.83 4.94
CA CYS A 199 -7.68 7.16 4.24
C CYS A 199 -6.37 7.21 5.04
N TRP A 200 -6.00 8.36 5.57
CA TRP A 200 -4.82 8.57 6.40
C TRP A 200 -4.91 7.77 7.70
N TYR A 201 -6.05 7.82 8.40
CA TYR A 201 -6.27 7.04 9.62
C TYR A 201 -6.13 5.55 9.34
N THR A 202 -6.66 5.11 8.18
CA THR A 202 -6.54 3.74 7.72
C THR A 202 -5.08 3.37 7.43
N LEU A 203 -4.33 4.21 6.74
CA LEU A 203 -2.92 3.98 6.45
C LEU A 203 -2.07 3.92 7.74
N ALA A 204 -2.35 4.79 8.71
CA ALA A 204 -1.71 4.74 10.02
C ALA A 204 -2.00 3.42 10.74
N CYS A 205 -3.26 2.95 10.73
CA CYS A 205 -3.61 1.63 11.25
C CYS A 205 -2.85 0.51 10.52
N MET A 206 -2.75 0.60 9.19
CA MET A 206 -1.99 -0.39 8.40
C MET A 206 -0.50 -0.38 8.75
N LEU A 207 0.09 0.77 9.06
CA LEU A 207 1.48 0.89 9.50
C LEU A 207 1.71 0.24 10.88
N VAL A 208 0.79 0.48 11.83
CA VAL A 208 0.78 -0.21 13.13
C VAL A 208 0.66 -1.73 12.92
N ASP A 209 -0.23 -2.14 12.03
CA ASP A 209 -0.45 -3.54 11.66
C ASP A 209 0.69 -4.16 10.86
N PHE A 210 1.57 -3.35 10.26
CA PHE A 210 2.74 -3.79 9.52
C PHE A 210 3.91 -4.16 10.43
N GLY A 211 4.12 -3.43 11.55
CA GLY A 211 5.07 -3.69 12.65
C GLY A 211 6.48 -4.14 12.23
N PRO A 212 7.30 -4.70 13.15
CA PRO A 212 8.69 -5.01 12.82
C PRO A 212 8.78 -6.07 11.71
N PRO A 213 9.70 -5.91 10.74
CA PRO A 213 9.82 -6.80 9.59
C PRO A 213 10.16 -8.23 10.01
N GLU A 214 10.90 -8.41 11.11
CA GLU A 214 11.18 -9.71 11.75
C GLU A 214 9.91 -10.49 12.18
N GLN A 215 8.79 -9.79 12.32
CA GLN A 215 7.48 -10.35 12.68
C GLN A 215 6.52 -10.41 11.48
N GLY A 216 6.97 -10.04 10.28
CA GLY A 216 6.23 -10.18 9.03
C GLY A 216 5.79 -11.64 8.82
N GLY A 217 4.48 -11.89 8.88
CA GLY A 217 3.90 -13.23 8.73
C GLY A 217 3.57 -13.98 10.03
N ARG A 218 3.78 -13.38 11.22
CA ARG A 218 3.21 -13.91 12.47
C ARG A 218 1.77 -13.45 12.64
N THR A 219 0.91 -14.33 13.17
CA THR A 219 -0.44 -13.97 13.65
C THR A 219 -0.31 -12.86 14.67
N ARG A 220 -0.77 -11.65 14.33
CA ARG A 220 -0.90 -10.56 15.28
C ARG A 220 -2.26 -10.64 15.93
N ASP A 221 -2.29 -10.42 17.25
CA ASP A 221 -3.51 -10.24 18.02
C ASP A 221 -4.13 -8.87 17.67
N LEU A 222 -4.59 -8.69 16.43
CA LEU A 222 -5.37 -7.51 16.05
C LEU A 222 -6.85 -7.82 16.29
N SER A 223 -7.60 -6.80 16.69
CA SER A 223 -9.04 -6.90 16.96
C SER A 223 -9.84 -7.16 15.69
N GLU A 224 -10.96 -7.87 15.83
CA GLU A 224 -12.01 -7.97 14.81
C GLU A 224 -12.36 -6.58 14.25
N GLY A 225 -12.52 -6.47 12.94
CA GLY A 225 -12.75 -5.19 12.26
C GLY A 225 -11.50 -4.44 11.79
N ALA A 226 -10.28 -4.88 12.12
CA ALA A 226 -9.06 -4.27 11.57
C ALA A 226 -8.93 -4.48 10.05
N LEU A 227 -8.47 -3.45 9.33
CA LEU A 227 -8.16 -3.54 7.92
C LEU A 227 -6.73 -4.09 7.75
N ILE A 228 -6.63 -5.29 7.21
CA ILE A 228 -5.34 -5.97 7.01
C ILE A 228 -5.14 -6.33 5.55
N THR A 229 -3.90 -6.57 5.15
CA THR A 229 -3.60 -7.09 3.81
C THR A 229 -3.48 -8.60 3.79
N CYS A 230 -4.03 -9.24 2.76
CA CYS A 230 -3.94 -10.68 2.54
C CYS A 230 -2.49 -11.12 2.39
N LEU A 231 -2.06 -12.13 3.14
CA LEU A 231 -0.72 -12.70 3.00
C LEU A 231 -0.46 -13.42 1.67
N ASN A 232 -1.50 -13.64 0.85
CA ASN A 232 -1.36 -14.26 -0.47
C ASN A 232 -1.43 -13.24 -1.62
N CYS A 233 -2.49 -12.44 -1.71
CA CYS A 233 -2.68 -11.50 -2.81
C CYS A 233 -2.33 -10.05 -2.47
N SER A 234 -1.90 -9.77 -1.25
CA SER A 234 -1.57 -8.42 -0.74
C SER A 234 -2.72 -7.40 -0.75
N GLU A 235 -3.92 -7.75 -1.21
CA GLU A 235 -5.10 -6.87 -1.16
C GLU A 235 -5.59 -6.64 0.27
N ALA A 236 -6.05 -5.42 0.53
CA ALA A 236 -6.65 -5.04 1.80
C ALA A 236 -8.04 -5.66 1.97
N PHE A 237 -8.36 -6.14 3.18
CA PHE A 237 -9.66 -6.66 3.55
C PHE A 237 -9.91 -6.47 5.07
N ILE A 238 -11.17 -6.36 5.46
CA ILE A 238 -11.58 -6.27 6.86
C ILE A 238 -11.61 -7.67 7.46
N ARG A 239 -10.88 -7.88 8.56
CA ARG A 239 -10.86 -9.17 9.26
C ARG A 239 -12.17 -9.39 10.02
N THR A 240 -12.73 -10.59 9.94
CA THR A 240 -13.91 -11.00 10.71
C THR A 240 -13.55 -11.81 11.95
N ASN A 241 -12.27 -12.08 12.21
CA ASN A 241 -11.81 -12.69 13.46
C ASN A 241 -10.32 -12.42 13.70
N ASN A 242 -9.89 -12.55 14.96
CA ASN A 242 -8.52 -12.31 15.44
C ASN A 242 -7.45 -13.28 14.90
N ARG A 243 -7.81 -14.27 14.08
CA ARG A 243 -6.84 -15.20 13.43
C ARG A 243 -6.81 -15.10 11.91
N GLN A 244 -7.70 -14.32 11.30
CA GLN A 244 -7.79 -14.23 9.85
C GLN A 244 -6.59 -13.46 9.28
N LEU A 245 -5.85 -14.10 8.37
CA LEU A 245 -4.68 -13.52 7.68
C LEU A 245 -4.82 -13.52 6.14
N TYR A 246 -5.88 -14.15 5.61
CA TYR A 246 -6.14 -14.29 4.19
C TYR A 246 -7.54 -13.75 3.84
N CYS A 247 -7.66 -13.07 2.70
CA CYS A 247 -8.95 -12.60 2.18
C CYS A 247 -9.81 -13.77 1.69
N LYS A 248 -11.12 -13.54 1.50
CA LYS A 248 -12.09 -14.61 1.14
C LYS A 248 -12.03 -15.07 -0.31
N LYS A 249 -11.10 -14.56 -1.13
CA LYS A 249 -10.92 -15.00 -2.52
C LYS A 249 -10.51 -16.48 -2.57
N GLU A 250 -11.07 -17.22 -3.53
CA GLU A 250 -10.90 -18.67 -3.62
C GLU A 250 -9.42 -19.08 -3.73
N GLU A 251 -8.65 -18.37 -4.54
CA GLU A 251 -7.21 -18.58 -4.73
C GLU A 251 -6.42 -18.40 -3.42
N CYS A 252 -6.76 -17.36 -2.66
CA CYS A 252 -6.11 -17.07 -1.37
C CYS A 252 -6.47 -18.10 -0.30
N GLN A 253 -7.71 -18.61 -0.32
CA GLN A 253 -8.14 -19.67 0.58
C GLN A 253 -7.49 -21.02 0.24
N LYS A 254 -7.28 -21.32 -1.04
CA LYS A 254 -6.50 -22.49 -1.48
C LYS A 254 -5.06 -22.40 -1.00
N ALA A 255 -4.41 -21.25 -1.18
CA ALA A 255 -3.05 -21.01 -0.69
C ALA A 255 -2.93 -21.15 0.84
N HIS A 256 -3.88 -20.57 1.59
CA HIS A 256 -3.99 -20.73 3.03
C HIS A 256 -4.11 -22.20 3.44
N ASN A 257 -5.02 -22.95 2.84
CA ASN A 257 -5.23 -24.37 3.14
C ASN A 257 -3.98 -25.20 2.85
N ALA A 258 -3.30 -24.93 1.73
CA ALA A 258 -2.04 -25.58 1.39
C ALA A 258 -0.92 -25.27 2.41
N ALA A 259 -0.80 -24.01 2.84
CA ALA A 259 0.16 -23.60 3.87
C ALA A 259 -0.15 -24.24 5.23
N ARG A 260 -1.43 -24.26 5.63
CA ARG A 260 -1.90 -24.91 6.86
C ARG A 260 -1.61 -26.41 6.85
N GLN A 261 -1.84 -27.09 5.72
CA GLN A 261 -1.57 -28.52 5.58
C GLN A 261 -0.05 -28.81 5.64
N ARG A 262 0.78 -27.96 5.04
CA ARG A 262 2.25 -28.05 5.17
C ARG A 262 2.71 -27.94 6.62
N LYS A 263 2.24 -26.92 7.36
CA LYS A 263 2.54 -26.74 8.79
C LYS A 263 2.09 -27.94 9.63
N TYR A 264 0.90 -28.47 9.37
CA TYR A 264 0.39 -29.65 10.07
C TYR A 264 1.29 -30.87 9.87
N ARG A 265 1.68 -31.17 8.61
CA ARG A 265 2.58 -32.29 8.28
C ARG A 265 3.95 -32.13 8.93
N ALA A 266 4.51 -30.92 8.92
CA ALA A 266 5.80 -30.63 9.57
C ALA A 266 5.72 -30.84 11.09
N SER A 267 4.66 -30.34 11.72
CA SER A 267 4.44 -30.48 13.17
C SER A 267 4.25 -31.95 13.58
N LYS A 268 3.53 -32.74 12.77
CA LYS A 268 3.35 -34.17 13.00
C LYS A 268 4.69 -34.93 12.94
N LYS A 269 5.53 -34.65 11.93
CA LYS A 269 6.88 -35.23 11.84
C LYS A 269 7.76 -34.86 13.04
N LEU A 270 7.71 -33.62 13.50
CA LEU A 270 8.43 -33.16 14.69
C LEU A 270 7.97 -33.92 15.95
N ALA A 271 6.67 -34.07 16.15
CA ALA A 271 6.11 -34.82 17.28
C ALA A 271 6.51 -36.30 17.25
N GLU A 272 6.46 -36.95 16.09
CA GLU A 272 6.90 -38.35 15.90
C GLU A 272 8.40 -38.52 16.19
N THR A 273 9.22 -37.53 15.82
CA THR A 273 10.67 -37.54 16.08
C THR A 273 10.98 -37.33 17.56
N GLN A 274 10.24 -36.44 18.23
CA GLN A 274 10.37 -36.21 19.67
C GLN A 274 9.90 -37.40 20.51
N ALA A 275 8.84 -38.11 20.09
CA ALA A 275 8.38 -39.34 20.72
C ALA A 275 9.43 -40.46 20.63
N LYS A 276 10.02 -40.67 19.45
CA LYS A 276 11.11 -41.65 19.26
C LYS A 276 12.37 -41.35 20.06
N ASN A 277 12.66 -40.06 20.31
CA ASN A 277 13.78 -39.65 21.15
C ASN A 277 13.48 -39.79 22.66
N LYS A 278 12.22 -39.78 23.07
CA LYS A 278 11.80 -40.06 24.45
C LYS A 278 11.85 -41.56 24.78
N ASP A 279 11.49 -42.44 23.85
CA ASP A 279 11.57 -43.90 24.02
C ASP A 279 13.02 -44.45 23.98
N ARG A 280 14.00 -43.60 23.64
CA ARG A 280 15.43 -43.93 23.58
C ARG A 280 16.23 -43.49 24.82
N ARG A 281 15.59 -42.86 25.80
CA ARG A 281 16.17 -42.49 27.11
C ARG A 281 15.57 -43.36 28.20
#